data_AF-A0A820P212-F1
#
_entry.id   AF-A0A820P212-F1
#
_cell.length_a   1.000
_cell.length_b   1.000
_cell.length_c   1.000
_cell.angle_alpha   90.00
_cell.angle_beta   90.00
_cell.angle_gamma   90.00
#
_symmetry.space_group_name_H-M   'P 1'
#
loop_
_entity.id
_entity.type
_entity.pdbx_description
1 polymer ?
#
loop_
_entity_poly.entity_id
_entity_poly.type
_entity_poly.pdbx_seq_one_letter_code
_entity_poly.pdbx_strand_id
1 'polypeptide(L)' 'KQSKPAEFASNVSQYDHVIIMGGSIGGIVTAAYLTKYFKRITIIESDDVLVKYSSTTSKN' A
#
# COMPACT_ATOMS: atom_id res chain seq x y z
N LYS A 1 5.18 -46.23 -4.06
CA LYS A 1 4.93 -45.04 -3.20
C LYS A 1 5.73 -43.89 -3.82
N GLN A 2 5.08 -43.04 -4.60
CA GLN A 2 5.73 -41.93 -5.31
C GLN A 2 5.81 -40.73 -4.36
N SER A 3 7.03 -40.27 -4.09
CA SER A 3 7.31 -39.12 -3.22
C SER A 3 6.74 -37.84 -3.84
N LYS A 4 5.92 -37.14 -3.06
CA LYS A 4 5.33 -35.83 -3.37
C LYS A 4 6.48 -34.85 -3.68
N PRO A 5 6.38 -34.02 -4.74
CA PRO A 5 7.37 -32.98 -4.98
C PRO A 5 7.40 -32.05 -3.77
N ALA A 6 8.60 -31.76 -3.27
CA ALA A 6 8.80 -30.79 -2.21
C ALA A 6 8.28 -29.43 -2.72
N GLU A 7 7.24 -28.91 -2.07
CA GLU A 7 6.85 -27.52 -2.23
C GLU A 7 8.03 -26.68 -1.73
N PHE A 8 8.81 -26.16 -2.66
CA PHE A 8 9.78 -25.10 -2.40
C PHE A 8 8.99 -23.87 -2.00
N ALA A 9 8.62 -23.79 -0.72
CA ALA A 9 8.18 -22.55 -0.09
C ALA A 9 9.36 -21.59 -0.22
N SER A 10 9.32 -20.76 -1.27
CA SER A 10 10.22 -19.64 -1.41
C SER A 10 9.96 -18.73 -0.22
N ASN A 11 10.77 -18.89 0.82
CA ASN A 11 10.90 -17.92 1.90
C ASN A 11 11.49 -16.65 1.29
N VAL A 12 10.68 -15.90 0.55
CA VAL A 12 10.97 -14.51 0.20
C VAL A 12 11.02 -13.82 1.56
N SER A 13 12.23 -13.52 2.03
CA SER A 13 12.43 -12.78 3.27
C SER A 13 11.64 -11.49 3.15
N GLN A 14 10.50 -11.43 3.82
CA GLN A 14 9.66 -10.25 3.81
C GLN A 14 10.36 -9.18 4.63
N TYR A 15 10.58 -8.02 4.02
CA TYR A 15 11.05 -6.83 4.70
C TYR A 15 10.06 -6.43 5.81
N ASP A 16 10.55 -5.79 6.86
CA ASP A 16 9.72 -5.54 8.04
C ASP A 16 8.66 -4.44 7.81
N HIS A 17 9.04 -3.31 7.21
CA HIS A 17 8.13 -2.16 7.08
C HIS A 17 8.49 -1.23 5.91
N VAL A 18 7.48 -0.68 5.24
CA VAL A 18 7.59 0.42 4.26
C VAL A 18 6.61 1.55 4.58
N ILE A 19 7.02 2.77 4.28
CA ILE A 19 6.21 3.99 4.40
C ILE A 19 5.98 4.55 2.99
N ILE A 20 4.71 4.83 2.66
CA ILE A 20 4.29 5.43 1.39
C ILE A 20 3.74 6.84 1.68
N MET A 21 4.29 7.84 0.99
CA MET A 21 3.82 9.22 1.06
C MET A 21 2.86 9.48 -0.11
N GLY A 22 1.64 9.92 0.19
CA GLY A 22 0.54 10.07 -0.76
C GLY A 22 -0.39 8.86 -0.75
N GLY A 23 -1.57 9.00 -0.17
CA GLY A 23 -2.70 8.06 -0.14
C GLY A 23 -3.73 8.26 -1.25
N SER A 24 -3.39 9.00 -2.32
CA SER A 24 -4.15 8.96 -3.57
C SER A 24 -4.20 7.53 -4.14
N ILE A 25 -4.98 7.33 -5.22
CA ILE A 25 -5.12 6.01 -5.85
C ILE A 25 -3.78 5.34 -6.19
N GLY A 26 -2.77 6.12 -6.59
CA GLY A 26 -1.43 5.60 -6.87
C GLY A 26 -0.73 5.04 -5.63
N GLY A 27 -0.87 5.69 -4.48
CA GLY A 27 -0.33 5.21 -3.21
C GLY A 27 -0.99 3.92 -2.73
N ILE A 28 -2.31 3.83 -2.88
CA ILE A 28 -3.08 2.63 -2.51
C ILE A 28 -2.70 1.44 -3.40
N VAL A 29 -2.62 1.63 -4.71
CA VAL A 29 -2.22 0.57 -5.65
C VAL A 29 -0.79 0.10 -5.36
N THR A 30 0.12 1.04 -5.07
CA THR A 30 1.50 0.73 -4.67
C THR A 30 1.52 -0.09 -3.38
N ALA A 31 0.75 0.31 -2.36
CA ALA A 31 0.62 -0.42 -1.11
C ALA A 31 0.13 -1.85 -1.34
N ALA A 32 -0.92 -2.03 -2.16
CA ALA A 32 -1.47 -3.34 -2.49
C ALA A 32 -0.43 -4.27 -3.12
N TYR A 33 0.38 -3.76 -4.05
CA TYR A 33 1.46 -4.54 -4.67
C TYR A 33 2.55 -4.95 -3.66
N LEU A 34 2.90 -4.05 -2.74
CA LEU A 34 3.99 -4.26 -1.78
C LEU A 34 3.65 -5.20 -0.63
N THR A 35 2.38 -5.56 -0.42
CA THR A 35 1.95 -6.53 0.61
C THR A 35 2.62 -7.90 0.49
N LYS A 36 3.10 -8.26 -0.71
CA LYS A 36 3.82 -9.51 -0.97
C LYS A 36 5.22 -9.51 -0.35
N TYR A 37 5.81 -8.34 -0.18
CA TYR A 37 7.22 -8.18 0.16
C TYR A 37 7.44 -7.59 1.56
N PHE A 38 6.44 -6.94 2.14
CA PHE A 38 6.54 -6.25 3.43
C PHE A 38 5.51 -6.78 4.43
N LYS A 39 5.94 -7.01 5.67
CA LYS A 39 5.05 -7.42 6.78
C LYS A 39 4.12 -6.29 7.22
N ARG A 40 4.58 -5.04 7.10
CA ARG A 40 3.84 -3.83 7.50
C ARG A 40 3.96 -2.76 6.43
N ILE A 41 2.87 -2.02 6.22
CA ILE A 41 2.82 -0.88 5.31
C ILE A 41 2.11 0.28 6.03
N THR A 42 2.68 1.48 5.98
CA THR A 42 2.05 2.72 6.46
C THR A 42 1.89 3.67 5.28
N ILE A 43 0.69 4.22 5.10
CA ILE A 43 0.41 5.25 4.10
C ILE A 43 0.15 6.55 4.85
N ILE A 44 0.83 7.63 4.44
CA ILE A 44 0.68 8.98 4.99
C ILE A 44 0.14 9.86 3.87
N GLU A 45 -1.07 10.40 4.03
CA GLU A 45 -1.68 11.37 3.12
C GLU A 45 -1.72 12.74 3.80
N SER A 46 -1.40 13.79 3.04
CA SER A 46 -1.60 15.18 3.45
C SER A 46 -2.96 15.68 2.92
N ASP A 47 -3.86 16.11 3.81
CA ASP A 47 -5.25 16.52 3.53
C ASP A 47 -5.43 17.78 2.64
N ASP A 48 -4.45 18.19 1.85
CA ASP A 48 -4.57 19.36 0.96
C ASP A 48 -5.58 19.14 -0.18
N VAL A 49 -5.97 17.89 -0.47
CA VAL A 49 -6.99 17.57 -1.48
C VAL A 49 -8.41 17.84 -0.98
N LEU A 50 -8.69 17.75 0.33
CA LEU A 50 -10.03 17.97 0.87
C LEU A 50 -10.33 19.45 1.19
N VAL A 51 -9.31 20.26 1.46
CA VAL A 51 -9.48 21.70 1.76
C VAL A 51 -9.94 22.50 0.53
N LYS A 52 -9.57 22.07 -0.68
CA LYS A 52 -9.89 22.82 -1.92
C LYS A 52 -11.34 22.69 -2.40
N TYR A 53 -12.08 21.67 -1.97
CA TYR A 53 -13.48 21.46 -2.38
C TYR A 53 -14.50 22.09 -1.42
N SER A 54 -14.10 22.48 -0.20
CA SER A 54 -14.98 23.21 0.73
C SER A 54 -15.04 24.72 0.47
N SER A 55 -14.09 25.29 -0.29
CA SER A 55 -14.03 26.74 -0.53
C SER A 55 -14.80 27.23 -1.77
N THR A 56 -15.34 26.34 -2.60
CA THR A 56 -16.06 26.71 -3.84
C THR A 56 -17.58 26.66 -3.75
N THR A 57 -18.17 26.26 -2.62
CA THR A 57 -19.63 26.23 -2.42
C THR A 57 -20.17 27.41 -1.59
N SER A 58 -19.31 28.37 -1.20
CA SER A 58 -19.76 29.60 -0.52
C SER A 58 -19.36 30.82 -1.34
N LYS A 59 -20.01 31.01 -2.48
CA LYS A 59 -20.25 32.32 -3.11
C LYS A 59 -21.25 32.15 -4.26
N ASN A 60 -22.39 32.81 -4.07
CA ASN A 60 -23.55 33.02 -4.95
C ASN A 60 -24.63 31.94 -4.91
#